data_AF-A0A434SLK2-F1
#
_entry.id   AF-A0A434SLK2-F1
#
_cell.length_a   1.000
_cell.length_b   1.000
_cell.length_c   1.000
_cell.angle_alpha   90.00
_cell.angle_beta   90.00
_cell.angle_gamma   90.00
#
_symmetry.space_group_name_H-M   'P 1'
#
loop_
_entity.id
_entity.type
_entity.pdbx_description
1 polymer ?
#
loop_
_entity_poly.entity_id
_entity_poly.type
_entity_poly.pdbx_seq_one_letter_code
_entity_poly.pdbx_strand_id
1 'polypeptide(L)' 'LGQIALRAIEKDGLGYQVFNAANDETSSDLPTAELLKRFYPGVPVKAELGEFETLLSNRKARDVLGFRPEHSWRKYVKTA' A
#
# COMPACT_ATOMS: atom_id res chain seq x y z
N LEU A 1 10.38 -1.80 0.69
CA LEU A 1 9.93 -1.54 -0.70
C LEU A 1 10.99 -1.85 -1.78
N GLY A 2 12.19 -2.35 -1.43
CA GLY A 2 13.21 -2.72 -2.41
C GLY A 2 12.74 -3.74 -3.47
N GLN A 3 11.79 -4.62 -3.12
CA GLN A 3 11.15 -5.54 -4.06
C GLN A 3 10.54 -4.81 -5.28
N ILE A 4 9.94 -3.62 -5.12
CA ILE A 4 9.38 -2.85 -6.27
C ILE A 4 10.49 -2.45 -7.24
N ALA A 5 11.62 -1.96 -6.72
CA ALA A 5 12.75 -1.56 -7.54
C ALA A 5 13.37 -2.75 -8.28
N LEU A 6 13.56 -3.87 -7.57
CA LEU A 6 14.05 -5.11 -8.17
C LEU A 6 13.13 -5.59 -9.29
N ARG A 7 11.82 -5.65 -9.05
CA ARG A 7 10.84 -6.08 -10.06
C ARG A 7 10.76 -5.15 -11.26
N ALA A 8 10.97 -3.84 -11.06
CA ALA A 8 11.04 -2.89 -12.16
C ALA A 8 12.26 -3.13 -13.06
N ILE A 9 13.40 -3.49 -12.47
CA ILE A 9 14.63 -3.84 -13.20
C ILE A 9 14.45 -5.16 -13.97
N GLU A 10 13.80 -6.15 -13.35
CA GLU A 10 13.63 -7.49 -13.93
C GLU A 10 12.50 -7.58 -14.98
N LYS A 11 11.66 -6.55 -15.12
CA LYS A 11 10.49 -6.59 -15.99
C LYS A 11 10.84 -6.19 -17.42
N ASP A 12 10.79 -7.15 -18.33
CA ASP A 12 10.93 -6.89 -19.77
C ASP A 12 9.81 -5.99 -20.31
N GLY A 13 10.19 -5.09 -21.22
CA GLY A 13 9.25 -4.21 -21.94
C GLY A 13 8.56 -3.15 -21.07
N LEU A 14 9.03 -2.89 -19.84
CA LEU A 14 8.39 -1.97 -18.91
C LEU A 14 8.35 -0.51 -19.42
N GLY A 15 9.42 -0.07 -20.08
CA GLY A 15 9.61 1.33 -20.48
C GLY A 15 9.63 2.29 -19.29
N TYR A 16 9.31 3.56 -19.54
CA TYR A 16 9.14 4.55 -18.47
C TYR A 16 7.77 4.38 -17.79
N GLN A 17 7.78 4.27 -16.47
CA GLN A 17 6.56 4.14 -15.66
C GLN A 17 6.71 4.90 -14.35
N VAL A 18 5.59 5.48 -13.89
CA VAL A 18 5.46 6.01 -12.53
C VAL A 18 4.70 5.00 -11.67
N PHE A 19 5.21 4.74 -10.47
CA PHE A 19 4.60 3.86 -9.47
C PHE A 19 4.61 4.50 -8.09
N ASN A 20 3.55 4.27 -7.32
CA ASN A 20 3.56 4.53 -5.89
C ASN A 20 4.30 3.38 -5.19
N ALA A 21 5.37 3.71 -4.47
CA ALA A 21 6.07 2.76 -3.61
C ALA A 21 5.41 2.75 -2.23
N ALA A 22 4.40 1.90 -2.05
CA ALA A 22 3.66 1.76 -0.80
C ALA A 22 3.34 0.29 -0.52
N ASN A 23 3.29 -0.10 0.76
CA ASN A 23 2.77 -1.40 1.18
C ASN A 23 1.24 -1.43 1.11
N ASP A 24 0.64 -2.61 1.25
CA ASP A 24 -0.82 -2.78 1.22
C ASP A 24 -1.52 -2.18 2.46
N GLU A 25 -0.81 -2.12 3.59
CA GLU A 25 -1.36 -1.74 4.89
C GLU A 25 -0.89 -0.34 5.33
N THR A 26 -1.74 0.36 6.09
CA THR A 26 -1.38 1.57 6.82
C THR A 26 -0.35 1.31 7.92
N SER A 27 0.41 2.34 8.27
CA SER A 27 1.40 2.30 9.37
C SER A 27 0.78 2.49 10.76
N SER A 28 -0.54 2.57 10.86
CA SER A 28 -1.26 2.64 12.13
C SER A 28 -1.74 1.25 12.56
N ASP A 29 -1.79 1.03 13.86
CA ASP A 29 -2.45 -0.09 14.52
C ASP A 29 -3.98 0.00 14.46
N LEU A 30 -4.55 1.21 14.35
CA LEU A 30 -5.99 1.45 14.17
C LEU A 30 -6.48 1.11 12.76
N PRO A 31 -7.73 0.62 12.62
CA PRO A 31 -8.36 0.41 11.31
C PRO A 31 -8.45 1.70 10.49
N THR A 32 -8.30 1.59 9.17
CA THR A 32 -8.32 2.73 8.24
C THR A 32 -9.62 3.54 8.34
N ALA A 33 -10.75 2.86 8.58
CA ALA A 33 -12.05 3.53 8.76
C ALA A 33 -12.07 4.46 9.99
N GLU A 34 -11.41 4.08 11.09
CA GLU A 34 -11.32 4.92 12.28
C GLU A 34 -10.46 6.16 12.03
N LEU A 35 -9.33 5.98 11.34
CA LEU A 35 -8.45 7.08 10.94
C LEU A 35 -9.18 8.09 10.05
N LEU A 36 -9.93 7.62 9.07
CA LEU A 36 -10.73 8.48 8.19
C LEU A 36 -11.78 9.27 8.98
N LYS A 37 -12.52 8.59 9.87
CA LYS A 37 -13.53 9.25 10.72
C LYS A 37 -12.92 10.35 11.61
N ARG A 38 -11.74 10.09 12.18
CA ARG A 38 -11.09 10.99 13.14
C ARG A 38 -10.38 12.17 12.49
N PHE A 39 -9.67 11.93 11.39
CA PHE A 39 -8.74 12.91 10.81
C PHE A 39 -9.19 13.46 9.45
N TYR A 40 -10.09 12.79 8.75
CA TYR A 40 -10.56 13.19 7.41
C TYR A 40 -12.10 13.23 7.32
N PRO A 41 -12.81 13.86 8.27
CA PRO A 41 -14.26 13.89 8.25
C PRO A 41 -14.78 14.59 6.98
N GLY A 42 -15.76 13.98 6.32
CA GLY A 42 -16.39 14.52 5.12
C GLY A 42 -15.62 14.30 3.81
N VAL A 43 -14.42 13.71 3.85
CA VAL A 43 -13.68 13.36 2.63
C VAL A 43 -14.33 12.13 1.98
N PRO A 44 -14.76 12.20 0.70
CA PRO A 44 -15.39 11.06 0.04
C PRO A 44 -14.44 9.88 -0.15
N VAL A 45 -14.87 8.70 0.28
CA VAL A 45 -14.17 7.44 0.01
C VAL A 45 -14.67 6.87 -1.32
N LYS A 46 -13.77 6.66 -2.28
CA LYS A 46 -14.10 6.32 -3.67
C LYS A 46 -14.15 4.82 -3.99
N ALA A 47 -13.82 3.98 -3.01
CA ALA A 47 -13.83 2.52 -3.14
C ALA A 47 -13.98 1.88 -1.75
N GLU A 48 -14.41 0.63 -1.71
CA GLU A 48 -14.29 -0.17 -0.50
C GLU A 48 -12.81 -0.33 -0.13
N LEU A 49 -12.50 -0.14 1.15
CA LEU A 49 -11.15 -0.24 1.70
C LEU A 49 -11.09 -1.45 2.64
N GLY A 50 -10.02 -2.23 2.56
CA GLY A 50 -9.73 -3.24 3.57
C GLY A 50 -9.53 -2.63 4.96
N GLU A 51 -9.64 -3.46 5.99
CA GLU A 51 -9.59 -3.04 7.41
C GLU A 51 -8.39 -2.14 7.75
N PHE A 52 -7.21 -2.49 7.25
CA PHE A 52 -5.96 -1.73 7.43
C PHE A 52 -5.40 -1.21 6.11
N GLU A 53 -6.19 -1.15 5.04
CA GLU A 53 -5.67 -0.78 3.72
C GLU A 53 -5.09 0.64 3.73
N THR A 54 -3.93 0.81 3.11
CA THR A 54 -3.32 2.14 2.94
C THR A 54 -4.19 3.04 2.06
N LEU A 55 -4.19 4.35 2.35
CA LEU A 55 -4.85 5.33 1.50
C LEU A 55 -4.02 5.68 0.24
N LEU A 56 -2.78 5.20 0.15
CA LEU A 56 -1.92 5.37 -1.03
C LEU A 56 -1.91 4.10 -1.87
N SER A 57 -2.70 4.08 -2.95
CA SER A 57 -2.84 2.89 -3.77
C SER A 57 -1.52 2.47 -4.44
N ASN A 58 -1.12 1.22 -4.22
CA ASN A 58 -0.02 0.54 -4.91
C ASN A 58 -0.52 -0.44 -6.01
N ARG A 59 -1.82 -0.40 -6.34
CA ARG A 59 -2.49 -1.36 -7.24
C ARG A 59 -1.73 -1.55 -8.56
N LYS A 60 -1.28 -0.45 -9.17
CA LYS A 60 -0.47 -0.50 -10.40
C LYS A 60 0.83 -1.32 -10.24
N ALA A 61 1.54 -1.18 -9.11
CA ALA A 61 2.74 -1.97 -8.86
C ALA A 61 2.40 -3.46 -8.68
N ARG A 62 1.28 -3.77 -8.02
CA ARG A 62 0.80 -5.14 -7.85
C ARG A 62 0.42 -5.81 -9.17
N ASP A 63 -0.22 -5.06 -10.07
CA ASP A 63 -0.76 -5.58 -11.32
C ASP A 63 0.30 -5.65 -12.42
N VAL A 64 1.16 -4.63 -12.54
CA VAL A 64 2.17 -4.54 -13.60
C VAL A 64 3.47 -5.25 -13.23
N LEU A 65 3.95 -5.08 -12.00
CA LEU A 65 5.23 -5.61 -11.54
C LEU A 65 5.08 -6.91 -10.72
N GLY A 66 3.85 -7.33 -10.42
CA GLY A 66 3.61 -8.47 -9.53
C GLY A 66 4.03 -8.22 -8.09
N PHE A 67 4.18 -6.94 -7.68
CA PHE A 67 4.60 -6.58 -6.33
C PHE A 67 3.68 -7.20 -5.27
N ARG A 68 4.24 -7.84 -4.25
CA ARG A 68 3.52 -8.35 -3.07
C ARG A 68 4.39 -8.10 -1.85
N PRO A 69 3.97 -7.21 -0.92
CA PRO A 69 4.81 -6.82 0.20
C PRO A 69 5.11 -8.02 1.12
N GLU A 70 6.39 -8.37 1.24
CA GLU A 70 6.84 -9.49 2.09
C GLU A 70 6.98 -9.08 3.56
N HIS A 71 7.29 -7.80 3.79
CA HIS A 71 7.58 -7.22 5.10
C HIS A 71 6.45 -6.28 5.55
N SER A 72 5.43 -6.84 6.21
CA SER A 72 4.48 -6.04 7.01
C SER A 72 5.11 -5.71 8.36
N TRP A 73 4.96 -4.46 8.82
CA TRP A 73 5.49 -4.03 10.12
C TRP A 73 4.87 -4.82 11.28
N ARG A 74 3.61 -5.27 11.12
CA ARG A 74 2.87 -6.08 12.10
C ARG A 74 3.52 -7.44 12.36
N LYS A 75 4.38 -7.92 11.46
CA LYS A 75 5.18 -9.15 11.68
C LYS A 75 6.33 -8.93 12.65
N TYR A 76 6.75 -7.69 12.86
CA TYR A 76 7.99 -7.35 13.58
C TYR A 76 7.76 -6.53 14.85
N VAL A 77 6.61 -5.87 14.96
CA VAL A 77 6.27 -5.02 16.11
C VAL A 77 4.95 -5.52 16.71
N LYS A 78 4.95 -5.76 18.02
CA LYS A 78 3.72 -6.04 18.76
C LYS A 78 2.98 -4.74 19.01
N THR A 79 1.69 -4.72 18.70
CA THR A 79 0.80 -3.62 19.07
C THR A 79 0.56 -3.64 20.57
N ALA A 80 0.38 -2.45 21.16
CA ALA A 80 0.11 -2.27 22.57
C ALA A 80 -1.32 -2.70 22.95
#